data_AF-A0A9D1RFI3-F1
#
_entry.id   AF-A0A9D1RFI3-F1
#
_cell.length_a   1.000
_cell.length_b   1.000
_cell.length_c   1.000
_cell.angle_alpha   90.00
_cell.angle_beta   90.00
_cell.angle_gamma   90.00
#
_symmetry.space_group_name_H-M   'P 1'
#
loop_
_entity.id
_entity.type
_entity.pdbx_description
1 polymer ?
#
loop_
_entity_poly.entity_id
_entity_poly.type
_entity_poly.pdbx_seq_one_letter_code
_entity_poly.pdbx_strand_id
1 'polypeptide(L)'
;MINEIMSKIMQKRIPQIEYYMTHPEEVQANLFKDLICSAKDTVWGQYYDYRSIKSWKEFSERVPVNDYDSLLPFFTRIRKGEENVLWASEIKWFSKSSGTTSTKSKFIPVSEECLTECHYKAGKDMLALYCNNHPDTRLFSGMNLALGGSRQENELNSNIFCGDVSAIIIENLPFWAEMYRVPKKEIALLPEWEDKLNKMVESVRESNVVSLSGVPSWMMVLLKKIMNTSGRKISEIWPNLEVYFHGGVSFTPYRSQFESILPETMKYMETYNASEGFF
;
A
#
# COMPACT_ATOMS: atom_id res chain seq x y z
N MET A 1 18.66 3.73 21.30
CA MET A 1 19.31 4.72 20.41
C MET A 1 18.74 4.76 18.98
N ILE A 2 19.02 3.80 18.07
CA ILE A 2 18.49 3.88 16.66
C ILE A 2 16.96 3.94 16.64
N ASN A 3 16.30 3.10 17.43
CA ASN A 3 14.85 3.09 17.53
C ASN A 3 14.27 4.44 17.97
N GLU A 4 14.76 5.01 19.07
CA GLU A 4 14.30 6.33 19.55
C GLU A 4 14.52 7.45 18.52
N ILE A 5 15.64 7.42 17.79
CA ILE A 5 15.93 8.40 16.74
C ILE A 5 14.90 8.27 15.60
N MET A 6 14.66 7.05 15.13
CA MET A 6 13.67 6.79 14.07
C MET A 6 12.25 7.16 14.50
N SER A 7 11.84 6.79 15.73
CA SER A 7 10.54 7.19 16.28
C SER A 7 10.37 8.70 16.34
N LYS A 8 11.40 9.44 16.81
CA LYS A 8 11.39 10.91 16.83
C LYS A 8 11.35 11.52 15.41
N ILE A 9 12.04 10.92 14.44
CA ILE A 9 11.96 11.36 13.04
C ILE A 9 10.54 11.20 12.50
N MET A 10 9.88 10.07 12.77
CA MET A 10 8.49 9.84 12.34
C MET A 10 7.52 10.82 13.01
N GLN A 11 7.69 11.08 14.31
CA GLN A 11 6.87 12.03 15.05
C GLN A 11 6.95 13.46 14.52
N LYS A 12 8.01 13.86 13.79
CA LYS A 12 8.07 15.17 13.12
C LYS A 12 6.97 15.37 12.06
N ARG A 13 6.31 14.30 11.60
CA ARG A 13 5.15 14.40 10.70
C ARG A 13 3.87 14.80 11.42
N ILE A 14 3.77 14.61 12.73
CA ILE A 14 2.52 14.84 13.48
C ILE A 14 1.95 16.26 13.28
N PRO A 15 2.75 17.36 13.31
CA PRO A 15 2.21 18.69 13.04
C PRO A 15 1.58 18.83 11.64
N GLN A 16 2.13 18.14 10.63
CA GLN A 16 1.54 18.12 9.29
C GLN A 16 0.21 17.35 9.28
N ILE A 17 0.12 16.27 10.06
CA ILE A 17 -1.10 15.49 10.23
C ILE A 17 -2.20 16.33 10.89
N GLU A 18 -1.86 16.99 11.98
CA GLU A 18 -2.76 17.92 12.67
C GLU A 18 -3.22 19.05 11.76
N TYR A 19 -2.33 19.58 10.90
CA TYR A 19 -2.68 20.62 9.94
C TYR A 19 -3.80 20.19 8.99
N TYR A 20 -3.65 19.05 8.30
CA TYR A 20 -4.70 18.62 7.37
C TYR A 20 -5.97 18.12 8.05
N MET A 21 -5.89 17.72 9.33
CA MET A 21 -7.09 17.42 10.14
C MET A 21 -7.85 18.68 10.57
N THR A 22 -7.14 19.78 10.82
CA THR A 22 -7.73 21.06 11.28
C THR A 22 -8.11 22.00 10.13
N HIS A 23 -7.47 21.86 8.96
CA HIS A 23 -7.73 22.65 7.76
C HIS A 23 -8.11 21.77 6.54
N PRO A 24 -9.06 20.84 6.67
CA PRO A 24 -9.33 19.84 5.62
C PRO A 24 -9.83 20.47 4.31
N GLU A 25 -10.67 21.51 4.38
CA GLU A 25 -11.22 22.19 3.20
C GLU A 25 -10.12 22.86 2.37
N GLU A 26 -9.19 23.56 3.03
CA GLU A 26 -8.06 24.22 2.38
C GLU A 26 -7.14 23.19 1.71
N VAL A 27 -6.81 22.12 2.42
CA VAL A 27 -5.95 21.05 1.90
C VAL A 27 -6.59 20.35 0.70
N GLN A 28 -7.89 20.06 0.76
CA GLN A 28 -8.62 19.48 -0.37
C GLN A 28 -8.73 20.45 -1.55
N ALA A 29 -8.95 21.74 -1.32
CA ALA A 29 -9.01 22.75 -2.39
C ALA A 29 -7.66 22.90 -3.11
N ASN A 30 -6.55 22.91 -2.36
CA ASN A 30 -5.20 22.96 -2.93
C ASN A 30 -4.90 21.69 -3.73
N LEU A 31 -5.18 20.51 -3.16
CA LEU A 31 -5.00 19.23 -3.86
C LEU A 31 -5.82 19.20 -5.17
N PHE A 32 -7.09 19.59 -5.12
CA PHE A 32 -7.94 19.68 -6.30
C PHE A 32 -7.33 20.57 -7.38
N LYS A 33 -6.87 21.77 -7.01
CA LYS A 33 -6.23 22.71 -7.93
C LYS A 33 -4.99 22.10 -8.59
N ASP A 34 -4.15 21.42 -7.82
CA ASP A 34 -2.93 20.78 -8.32
C ASP A 34 -3.26 19.64 -9.30
N LEU A 35 -4.25 18.80 -8.96
CA LEU A 35 -4.70 17.70 -9.83
C LEU A 35 -5.27 18.20 -11.16
N ILE A 36 -6.15 19.22 -11.13
CA ILE A 36 -6.72 19.82 -12.35
C ILE A 36 -5.63 20.49 -13.18
N CYS A 37 -4.72 21.24 -12.55
CA CYS A 37 -3.63 21.90 -13.26
C CYS A 37 -2.68 20.90 -13.92
N SER A 38 -2.40 19.78 -13.26
CA SER A 38 -1.52 18.72 -13.79
C SER A 38 -2.18 17.98 -14.94
N ALA A 39 -3.46 17.64 -14.83
CA ALA A 39 -4.16 16.84 -15.84
C ALA A 39 -4.71 17.64 -17.03
N LYS A 40 -4.63 18.98 -17.02
CA LYS A 40 -5.32 19.84 -18.02
C LYS A 40 -4.93 19.59 -19.48
N ASP A 41 -3.73 19.06 -19.70
CA ASP A 41 -3.16 18.81 -21.04
C ASP A 41 -3.25 17.36 -21.49
N THR A 42 -3.82 16.50 -20.64
CA THR A 42 -4.11 15.11 -20.98
C THR A 42 -5.26 15.01 -21.97
N VAL A 43 -5.40 13.88 -22.65
CA VAL A 43 -6.56 13.60 -23.52
C VAL A 43 -7.87 13.80 -22.75
N TRP A 44 -7.94 13.31 -21.51
CA TRP A 44 -9.10 13.49 -20.64
C TRP A 44 -9.33 14.94 -20.23
N GLY A 45 -8.26 15.64 -19.86
CA GLY A 45 -8.31 17.06 -19.48
C GLY A 45 -8.77 17.95 -20.63
N GLN A 46 -8.36 17.65 -21.87
CA GLN A 46 -8.84 18.33 -23.07
C GLN A 46 -10.31 17.99 -23.36
N TYR A 47 -10.70 16.72 -23.21
CA TYR A 47 -12.07 16.25 -23.44
C TYR A 47 -13.10 16.97 -22.55
N TYR A 48 -12.75 17.25 -21.30
CA TYR A 48 -13.59 18.00 -20.34
C TYR A 48 -13.15 19.46 -20.13
N ASP A 49 -12.27 20.00 -20.98
CA ASP A 49 -11.76 21.37 -20.88
C ASP A 49 -11.32 21.80 -19.45
N TYR A 50 -10.43 21.02 -18.84
CA TYR A 50 -9.90 21.29 -17.49
C TYR A 50 -9.23 22.66 -17.37
N ARG A 51 -8.76 23.24 -18.48
CA ARG A 51 -8.14 24.58 -18.51
C ARG A 51 -9.10 25.68 -18.06
N SER A 52 -10.39 25.54 -18.36
CA SER A 52 -11.40 26.52 -17.96
C SER A 52 -11.98 26.27 -16.57
N ILE A 53 -11.75 25.09 -15.96
CA ILE A 53 -12.23 24.78 -14.60
C ILE A 53 -11.48 25.66 -13.57
N LYS A 54 -12.23 26.40 -12.76
CA LYS A 54 -11.74 27.27 -11.68
C LYS A 54 -12.26 26.89 -10.30
N SER A 55 -13.27 26.02 -10.23
CA SER A 55 -13.86 25.61 -8.97
C SER A 55 -14.28 24.15 -8.97
N TRP A 56 -14.41 23.58 -7.76
CA TRP A 56 -14.98 22.26 -7.55
C TRP A 56 -16.36 22.11 -8.19
N LYS A 57 -17.20 23.16 -8.08
CA LYS A 57 -18.55 23.16 -8.63
C LYS A 57 -18.55 22.95 -10.15
N GLU A 58 -17.74 23.74 -10.87
CA GLU A 58 -17.61 23.60 -12.34
C GLU A 58 -17.09 22.23 -12.74
N PHE A 59 -16.16 21.66 -11.98
CA PHE A 59 -15.69 20.30 -12.21
C PHE A 59 -16.82 19.28 -12.03
N SER A 60 -17.56 19.36 -10.92
CA SER A 60 -18.64 18.41 -10.61
C SER A 60 -19.81 18.47 -11.59
N GLU A 61 -20.08 19.63 -12.20
CA GLU A 61 -21.11 19.80 -13.23
C GLU A 61 -20.67 19.24 -14.60
N ARG A 62 -19.34 19.20 -14.85
CA ARG A 62 -18.78 18.89 -16.16
C ARG A 62 -18.26 17.47 -16.29
N VAL A 63 -17.62 16.96 -15.24
CA VAL A 63 -16.99 15.63 -15.23
C VAL A 63 -17.92 14.68 -14.48
N PRO A 64 -18.56 13.71 -15.18
CA PRO A 64 -19.44 12.76 -14.52
C PRO A 64 -18.67 11.85 -13.58
N VAL A 65 -19.37 11.25 -12.61
CA VAL A 65 -18.84 10.12 -11.86
C VAL A 65 -18.67 8.95 -12.82
N ASN A 66 -17.47 8.37 -12.85
CA ASN A 66 -17.14 7.25 -13.73
C ASN A 66 -16.94 5.97 -12.91
N ASP A 67 -17.30 4.84 -13.51
CA ASP A 67 -16.97 3.51 -13.04
C ASP A 67 -15.77 2.93 -13.80
N TYR A 68 -15.39 1.69 -13.49
CA TYR A 68 -14.27 1.04 -14.17
C TYR A 68 -14.53 0.82 -15.66
N ASP A 69 -15.76 0.43 -16.03
CA ASP A 69 -16.09 0.05 -17.41
C ASP A 69 -16.12 1.27 -18.34
N SER A 70 -16.58 2.42 -17.85
CA SER A 70 -16.49 3.71 -18.56
C SER A 70 -15.06 4.19 -18.78
N LEU A 71 -14.13 3.89 -17.86
CA LEU A 71 -12.70 4.25 -18.01
C LEU A 71 -11.88 3.18 -18.74
N LEU A 72 -12.39 1.97 -18.92
CA LEU A 72 -11.69 0.85 -19.55
C LEU A 72 -11.08 1.17 -20.94
N PRO A 73 -11.74 1.94 -21.83
CA PRO A 73 -11.14 2.34 -23.10
C PRO A 73 -9.85 3.17 -22.91
N PHE A 74 -9.81 4.05 -21.92
CA PHE A 74 -8.64 4.87 -21.60
C PHE A 74 -7.54 4.04 -20.92
N PHE A 75 -7.89 3.17 -19.97
CA PHE A 75 -6.94 2.23 -19.38
C PHE A 75 -6.31 1.32 -20.45
N THR A 76 -7.08 0.88 -21.45
CA THR A 76 -6.57 0.06 -22.54
C THR A 76 -5.54 0.81 -23.40
N ARG A 77 -5.77 2.10 -23.67
CA ARG A 77 -4.81 2.96 -24.38
C ARG A 77 -3.51 3.08 -23.60
N ILE A 78 -3.59 3.38 -22.30
CA ILE A 78 -2.43 3.48 -21.42
C ILE A 78 -1.68 2.14 -21.33
N ARG A 79 -2.39 1.02 -21.19
CA ARG A 79 -1.78 -0.34 -21.17
C ARG A 79 -1.11 -0.75 -22.48
N LYS A 80 -1.43 -0.09 -23.60
CA LYS A 80 -0.73 -0.24 -24.88
C LYS A 80 0.49 0.69 -25.00
N GLY A 81 0.73 1.55 -24.01
CA GLY A 81 1.85 2.49 -23.97
C GLY A 81 1.50 3.91 -24.42
N GLU A 82 0.22 4.25 -24.57
CA GLU A 82 -0.16 5.63 -24.87
C GLU A 82 -0.04 6.51 -23.62
N GLU A 83 0.79 7.54 -23.71
CA GLU A 83 1.04 8.50 -22.62
C GLU A 83 0.01 9.64 -22.61
N ASN A 84 -0.03 10.40 -21.50
CA ASN A 84 -0.83 11.62 -21.37
C ASN A 84 -2.34 11.43 -21.63
N VAL A 85 -2.87 10.23 -21.34
CA VAL A 85 -4.30 9.89 -21.58
C VAL A 85 -5.19 10.37 -20.42
N LEU A 86 -5.01 9.81 -19.23
CA LEU A 86 -5.75 10.18 -18.00
C LEU A 86 -4.91 11.01 -17.03
N TRP A 87 -3.58 10.89 -17.12
CA TRP A 87 -2.63 11.54 -16.24
C TRP A 87 -1.41 11.98 -17.04
N ALA A 88 -0.75 13.05 -16.59
CA ALA A 88 0.27 13.74 -17.38
C ALA A 88 1.62 13.02 -17.39
N SER A 89 1.97 12.33 -16.30
CA SER A 89 3.20 11.54 -16.22
C SER A 89 3.03 10.15 -16.86
N GLU A 90 4.15 9.57 -17.27
CA GLU A 90 4.22 8.22 -17.82
C GLU A 90 3.72 7.18 -16.80
N ILE A 91 2.86 6.26 -17.23
CA ILE A 91 2.35 5.17 -16.40
C ILE A 91 3.10 3.88 -16.69
N LYS A 92 3.94 3.46 -15.74
CA LYS A 92 4.76 2.24 -15.83
C LYS A 92 4.13 1.03 -15.13
N TRP A 93 3.15 1.27 -14.27
CA TRP A 93 2.58 0.25 -13.41
C TRP A 93 1.06 0.21 -13.49
N PHE A 94 0.51 -1.00 -13.46
CA PHE A 94 -0.91 -1.25 -13.29
C PHE A 94 -1.15 -2.18 -12.11
N SER A 95 -1.90 -1.69 -11.13
CA SER A 95 -2.36 -2.52 -10.03
C SER A 95 -3.53 -3.38 -10.51
N LYS A 96 -3.43 -4.68 -10.27
CA LYS A 96 -4.53 -5.61 -10.48
C LYS A 96 -5.41 -5.63 -9.23
N SER A 97 -6.70 -5.44 -9.43
CA SER A 97 -7.71 -5.53 -8.39
C SER A 97 -8.69 -6.67 -8.71
N SER A 98 -9.03 -7.47 -7.70
CA SER A 98 -9.89 -8.66 -7.78
C SER A 98 -11.38 -8.33 -7.81
N GLY A 99 -11.77 -7.21 -8.45
CA GLY A 99 -13.10 -6.61 -8.40
C GLY A 99 -14.30 -7.58 -8.39
N THR A 100 -15.33 -7.22 -7.63
CA THR A 100 -16.46 -8.08 -7.23
C THR A 100 -17.54 -8.35 -8.28
N THR A 101 -17.43 -7.84 -9.52
CA THR A 101 -18.58 -7.80 -10.45
C THR A 101 -18.35 -8.24 -11.90
N SER A 102 -17.19 -8.80 -12.26
CA SER A 102 -17.07 -9.53 -13.53
C SER A 102 -15.90 -10.49 -13.49
N THR A 103 -15.97 -11.57 -14.26
CA THR A 103 -14.95 -12.62 -14.40
C THR A 103 -13.60 -12.14 -14.94
N LYS A 104 -13.38 -10.82 -15.08
CA LYS A 104 -12.15 -10.20 -15.57
C LYS A 104 -11.53 -9.33 -14.49
N SER A 105 -10.23 -9.50 -14.28
CA SER A 105 -9.46 -8.67 -13.35
C SER A 105 -9.45 -7.20 -13.79
N LYS A 106 -9.59 -6.28 -12.84
CA LYS A 106 -9.48 -4.84 -13.07
C LYS A 106 -8.01 -4.43 -13.03
N PHE A 107 -7.59 -3.56 -13.94
CA PHE A 107 -6.24 -3.02 -14.01
C PHE A 107 -6.31 -1.50 -13.88
N ILE A 108 -5.72 -0.97 -12.82
CA ILE A 108 -5.81 0.44 -12.45
C ILE A 108 -4.41 1.04 -12.60
N PRO A 109 -4.26 2.16 -13.33
CA PRO A 109 -2.96 2.79 -13.52
C PRO A 109 -2.42 3.31 -12.18
N VAL A 110 -1.14 3.09 -11.93
CA VAL A 110 -0.42 3.62 -10.78
C VAL A 110 0.70 4.51 -11.30
N SER A 111 0.62 5.81 -11.03
CA SER A 111 1.66 6.78 -11.38
C SER A 111 2.74 6.85 -10.31
N GLU A 112 3.88 7.46 -10.65
CA GLU A 112 4.95 7.75 -9.68
C GLU A 112 4.44 8.64 -8.52
N GLU A 113 3.58 9.62 -8.82
CA GLU A 113 2.99 10.50 -7.81
C GLU A 113 2.04 9.72 -6.88
N CYS A 114 1.32 8.71 -7.40
CA CYS A 114 0.51 7.83 -6.57
C CYS A 114 1.38 7.00 -5.60
N LEU A 115 2.57 6.55 -6.03
CA LEU A 115 3.49 5.86 -5.13
C LEU A 115 4.05 6.80 -4.06
N THR A 116 4.56 7.97 -4.47
CA THR A 116 5.30 8.87 -3.59
C THR A 116 4.40 9.73 -2.70
N GLU A 117 3.40 10.39 -3.27
CA GLU A 117 2.54 11.37 -2.61
C GLU A 117 1.27 10.76 -2.01
N CYS A 118 0.95 9.50 -2.33
CA CYS A 118 -0.15 8.76 -1.72
C CYS A 118 0.37 7.59 -0.86
N HIS A 119 0.78 6.47 -1.47
CA HIS A 119 1.10 5.25 -0.70
C HIS A 119 2.28 5.40 0.28
N TYR A 120 3.40 5.98 -0.14
CA TYR A 120 4.56 6.19 0.74
C TYR A 120 4.31 7.32 1.75
N LYS A 121 3.57 8.35 1.36
CA LYS A 121 3.17 9.42 2.28
C LYS A 121 2.30 8.88 3.41
N ALA A 122 1.26 8.12 3.07
CA ALA A 122 0.36 7.48 4.03
C ALA A 122 1.07 6.41 4.88
N GLY A 123 1.99 5.63 4.30
CA GLY A 123 2.83 4.70 5.08
C GLY A 123 3.68 5.42 6.14
N LYS A 124 4.23 6.60 5.82
CA LYS A 124 4.93 7.43 6.80
C LYS A 124 3.98 8.01 7.86
N ASP A 125 2.75 8.38 7.48
CA ASP A 125 1.73 8.87 8.44
C ASP A 125 1.28 7.78 9.39
N MET A 126 1.06 6.56 8.88
CA MET A 126 0.79 5.36 9.69
C MET A 126 1.88 5.14 10.74
N LEU A 127 3.16 5.17 10.34
CA LEU A 127 4.28 5.02 11.28
C LEU A 127 4.36 6.18 12.28
N ALA A 128 4.14 7.41 11.84
CA ALA A 128 4.13 8.59 12.71
C ALA A 128 3.04 8.50 13.78
N LEU A 129 1.81 8.20 13.38
CA LEU A 129 0.67 8.00 14.28
C LEU A 129 0.95 6.87 15.27
N TYR A 130 1.49 5.74 14.79
CA TYR A 130 1.82 4.63 15.68
C TYR A 130 2.86 5.02 16.73
N CYS A 131 3.97 5.66 16.31
CA CYS A 131 5.03 6.11 17.21
C CYS A 131 4.57 7.21 18.18
N ASN A 132 3.63 8.06 17.76
CA ASN A 132 3.05 9.08 18.62
C ASN A 132 2.14 8.47 19.70
N ASN A 133 1.34 7.47 19.32
CA ASN A 133 0.43 6.77 20.23
C ASN A 133 1.14 5.79 21.17
N HIS A 134 2.35 5.34 20.80
CA HIS A 134 3.16 4.39 21.57
C HIS A 134 4.60 4.91 21.72
N PRO A 135 4.87 5.87 22.63
CA PRO A 135 6.21 6.46 22.79
C PRO A 135 7.31 5.46 23.14
N ASP A 136 6.96 4.37 23.82
CA ASP A 136 7.87 3.28 24.22
C ASP A 136 8.02 2.19 23.14
N THR A 137 7.48 2.42 21.94
CA THR A 137 7.56 1.48 20.82
C THR A 137 9.00 1.05 20.55
N ARG A 138 9.19 -0.22 20.21
CA ARG A 138 10.45 -0.79 19.74
C ARG A 138 10.39 -1.15 18.25
N LEU A 139 9.45 -0.55 17.51
CA LEU A 139 9.16 -0.87 16.11
C LEU A 139 10.39 -0.95 15.20
N PHE A 140 11.37 -0.07 15.39
CA PHE A 140 12.59 0.00 14.58
C PHE A 140 13.77 -0.79 15.16
N SER A 141 13.53 -1.62 16.17
CA SER A 141 14.54 -2.53 16.75
C SER A 141 14.66 -3.88 16.03
N GLY A 142 13.81 -4.11 15.02
CA GLY A 142 13.81 -5.33 14.24
C GLY A 142 13.13 -5.16 12.89
N MET A 143 12.75 -6.29 12.29
CA MET A 143 12.23 -6.35 10.94
C MET A 143 10.69 -6.29 10.92
N ASN A 144 10.16 -5.73 9.84
CA ASN A 144 8.76 -5.84 9.45
C ASN A 144 8.57 -7.05 8.54
N LEU A 145 7.78 -8.03 8.97
CA LEU A 145 7.32 -9.11 8.10
C LEU A 145 6.18 -8.59 7.22
N ALA A 146 6.52 -8.23 5.98
CA ALA A 146 5.58 -7.67 5.02
C ALA A 146 5.16 -8.72 4.01
N LEU A 147 3.86 -9.04 3.99
CA LEU A 147 3.25 -9.94 3.01
C LEU A 147 2.59 -9.10 1.91
N GLY A 148 3.24 -9.06 0.76
CA GLY A 148 2.71 -8.46 -0.47
C GLY A 148 2.13 -9.51 -1.42
N GLY A 149 1.43 -9.02 -2.44
CA GLY A 149 0.95 -9.83 -3.57
C GLY A 149 2.09 -10.22 -4.52
N SER A 150 1.76 -10.52 -5.77
CA SER A 150 2.73 -11.00 -6.77
C SER A 150 2.78 -10.15 -8.02
N ARG A 151 3.93 -10.23 -8.70
CA ARG A 151 4.10 -9.70 -10.06
C ARG A 151 3.30 -10.55 -11.04
N GLN A 152 2.74 -9.90 -12.06
CA GLN A 152 2.02 -10.53 -13.15
C GLN A 152 2.51 -9.97 -14.49
N GLU A 153 2.42 -10.77 -15.54
CA GLU A 153 2.76 -10.32 -16.88
C GLU A 153 1.64 -9.43 -17.46
N ASN A 154 2.04 -8.42 -18.25
CA ASN A 154 1.09 -7.65 -19.04
C ASN A 154 1.07 -8.19 -20.48
N GLU A 155 -0.03 -8.84 -20.85
CA GLU A 155 -0.21 -9.43 -22.19
C GLU A 155 -0.19 -8.38 -23.33
N LEU A 156 -0.44 -7.10 -23.02
CA LEU A 156 -0.55 -6.04 -24.03
C LEU A 156 0.77 -5.30 -24.31
N ASN A 157 1.64 -5.20 -23.31
CA ASN A 157 2.90 -4.47 -23.41
C ASN A 157 3.85 -4.93 -22.29
N SER A 158 4.94 -5.60 -22.66
CA SER A 158 5.93 -6.15 -21.73
C SER A 158 6.71 -5.08 -20.94
N ASN A 159 6.71 -3.83 -21.39
CA ASN A 159 7.39 -2.73 -20.70
C ASN A 159 6.61 -2.17 -19.52
N ILE A 160 5.33 -2.54 -19.39
CA ILE A 160 4.45 -2.10 -18.31
C ILE A 160 4.35 -3.23 -17.28
N PHE A 161 4.67 -2.90 -16.03
CA PHE A 161 4.56 -3.82 -14.92
C PHE A 161 3.10 -3.95 -14.48
N CYS A 162 2.61 -5.18 -14.34
CA CYS A 162 1.32 -5.48 -13.73
C CYS A 162 1.51 -6.30 -12.45
N GLY A 163 0.67 -6.09 -11.45
CA GLY A 163 0.70 -6.88 -10.23
C GLY A 163 -0.21 -6.31 -9.16
N ASP A 164 -0.27 -6.93 -7.99
CA ASP A 164 -0.98 -6.33 -6.87
C ASP A 164 -0.34 -4.99 -6.48
N VAL A 165 -1.11 -4.03 -5.96
CA VAL A 165 -0.57 -2.72 -5.54
C VAL A 165 0.58 -2.87 -4.53
N SER A 166 0.50 -3.87 -3.65
CA SER A 166 1.57 -4.17 -2.70
C SER A 166 2.85 -4.69 -3.37
N ALA A 167 2.75 -5.40 -4.50
CA ALA A 167 3.91 -5.82 -5.28
C ALA A 167 4.60 -4.61 -5.93
N ILE A 168 3.81 -3.67 -6.49
CA ILE A 168 4.33 -2.42 -7.05
C ILE A 168 5.02 -1.58 -5.98
N ILE A 169 4.39 -1.43 -4.80
CA ILE A 169 4.95 -0.70 -3.66
C ILE A 169 6.29 -1.32 -3.25
N ILE A 170 6.35 -2.65 -3.08
CA ILE A 170 7.55 -3.40 -2.65
C ILE A 170 8.68 -3.28 -3.67
N GLU A 171 8.37 -3.40 -4.97
CA GLU A 171 9.36 -3.31 -6.05
C GLU A 171 10.06 -1.94 -6.06
N ASN A 172 9.32 -0.88 -5.71
CA ASN A 172 9.81 0.50 -5.76
C ASN A 172 10.16 1.08 -4.38
N LEU A 173 10.23 0.25 -3.33
CA LEU A 173 10.55 0.74 -1.98
C LEU A 173 11.90 1.46 -1.95
N PRO A 174 11.99 2.59 -1.23
CA PRO A 174 13.29 3.19 -0.92
C PRO A 174 14.22 2.21 -0.21
N PHE A 175 15.51 2.25 -0.53
CA PHE A 175 16.53 1.33 0.01
C PHE A 175 16.47 1.17 1.54
N TRP A 176 16.25 2.27 2.27
CA TRP A 176 16.14 2.21 3.72
C TRP A 176 14.95 1.40 4.21
N ALA A 177 13.80 1.45 3.53
CA ALA A 177 12.62 0.68 3.89
C ALA A 177 12.81 -0.81 3.56
N GLU A 178 13.54 -1.11 2.48
CA GLU A 178 13.92 -2.48 2.11
C GLU A 178 14.80 -3.14 3.18
N MET A 179 15.74 -2.40 3.79
CA MET A 179 16.63 -2.93 4.83
C MET A 179 15.90 -3.40 6.11
N TYR A 180 14.73 -2.83 6.42
CA TYR A 180 13.93 -3.19 7.60
C TYR A 180 12.77 -4.14 7.27
N ARG A 181 12.79 -4.78 6.11
CA ARG A 181 11.71 -5.66 5.64
C ARG A 181 12.20 -7.10 5.46
N VAL A 182 11.35 -8.04 5.89
CA VAL A 182 11.48 -9.46 5.55
C VAL A 182 10.16 -9.97 4.95
N PRO A 183 10.20 -10.94 4.02
CA PRO A 183 11.39 -11.48 3.34
C PRO A 183 12.01 -10.45 2.37
N LYS A 184 13.20 -10.70 1.80
CA LYS A 184 13.75 -9.83 0.73
C LYS A 184 12.83 -9.78 -0.51
N LYS A 185 12.96 -8.75 -1.36
CA LYS A 185 12.00 -8.49 -2.45
C LYS A 185 11.92 -9.63 -3.46
N GLU A 186 13.04 -10.31 -3.70
CA GLU A 186 13.13 -11.42 -4.64
C GLU A 186 12.27 -12.61 -4.20
N ILE A 187 12.10 -12.79 -2.88
CA ILE A 187 11.19 -13.80 -2.31
C ILE A 187 9.77 -13.24 -2.28
N ALA A 188 9.59 -11.98 -1.86
CA ALA A 188 8.27 -11.36 -1.72
C ALA A 188 7.50 -11.30 -3.05
N LEU A 189 8.18 -11.17 -4.18
CA LEU A 189 7.59 -10.96 -5.50
C LEU A 189 7.44 -12.25 -6.32
N LEU A 190 7.77 -13.42 -5.75
CA LEU A 190 7.59 -14.71 -6.41
C LEU A 190 6.12 -14.93 -6.82
N PRO A 191 5.86 -15.45 -8.04
CA PRO A 191 4.51 -15.69 -8.53
C PRO A 191 3.85 -16.90 -7.88
N GLU A 192 4.60 -17.99 -7.69
CA GLU A 192 4.09 -19.25 -7.14
C GLU A 192 3.94 -19.18 -5.62
N TRP A 193 2.69 -19.24 -5.16
CA TRP A 193 2.33 -19.01 -3.76
C TRP A 193 2.98 -20.03 -2.80
N GLU A 194 2.94 -21.32 -3.11
CA GLU A 194 3.47 -22.35 -2.21
C GLU A 194 5.00 -22.26 -2.07
N ASP A 195 5.71 -22.06 -3.18
CA ASP A 195 7.16 -21.88 -3.19
C ASP A 195 7.57 -20.60 -2.46
N LYS A 196 6.83 -19.50 -2.69
CA LYS A 196 6.98 -18.24 -1.96
C LYS A 196 6.80 -18.48 -0.46
N LEU A 197 5.74 -19.17 -0.05
CA LEU A 197 5.45 -19.44 1.35
C LEU A 197 6.57 -20.24 2.02
N ASN A 198 7.09 -21.28 1.36
CA ASN A 198 8.22 -22.07 1.86
C ASN A 198 9.48 -21.22 2.04
N LYS A 199 9.84 -20.41 1.04
CA LYS A 199 11.00 -19.51 1.11
C LYS A 199 10.83 -18.41 2.16
N MET A 200 9.60 -17.91 2.34
CA MET A 200 9.29 -16.94 3.39
C MET A 200 9.55 -17.52 4.77
N VAL A 201 9.01 -18.70 5.07
CA VAL A 201 9.21 -19.40 6.35
C VAL A 201 10.69 -19.55 6.67
N GLU A 202 11.50 -19.98 5.70
CA GLU A 202 12.95 -20.14 5.92
C GLU A 202 13.64 -18.79 6.15
N SER A 203 13.30 -17.76 5.38
CA SER A 203 13.92 -16.44 5.49
C SER A 203 13.65 -15.72 6.82
N VAL A 204 12.52 -16.00 7.47
CA VAL A 204 12.10 -15.31 8.71
C VAL A 204 12.52 -16.06 9.97
N ARG A 205 13.04 -17.29 9.83
CA ARG A 205 13.38 -18.17 10.95
C ARG A 205 14.40 -17.56 11.92
N GLU A 206 15.38 -16.84 11.40
CA GLU A 206 16.46 -16.20 12.17
C GLU A 206 16.25 -14.70 12.36
N SER A 207 15.13 -14.15 11.88
CA SER A 207 14.86 -12.72 11.92
C SER A 207 14.22 -12.31 13.25
N ASN A 208 14.69 -11.22 13.85
CA ASN A 208 13.98 -10.51 14.91
C ASN A 208 12.81 -9.73 14.30
N VAL A 209 11.66 -10.38 14.09
CA VAL A 209 10.44 -9.72 13.60
C VAL A 209 9.77 -8.98 14.74
N VAL A 210 9.53 -7.69 14.53
CA VAL A 210 8.90 -6.80 15.53
C VAL A 210 7.54 -6.31 15.05
N SER A 211 7.32 -6.24 13.73
CA SER A 211 6.03 -5.88 13.16
C SER A 211 5.61 -6.81 12.04
N LEU A 212 4.29 -6.89 11.84
CA LEU A 212 3.66 -7.57 10.72
C LEU A 212 2.97 -6.51 9.85
N SER A 213 2.98 -6.69 8.53
CA SER A 213 2.21 -5.87 7.59
C SER A 213 1.56 -6.73 6.52
N GLY A 214 0.25 -6.60 6.31
CA GLY A 214 -0.44 -7.28 5.21
C GLY A 214 -1.91 -7.57 5.46
N VAL A 215 -2.49 -8.37 4.57
CA VAL A 215 -3.90 -8.76 4.64
C VAL A 215 -4.09 -9.91 5.65
N PRO A 216 -5.06 -9.81 6.59
CA PRO A 216 -5.33 -10.83 7.62
C PRO A 216 -5.41 -12.27 7.14
N SER A 217 -6.10 -12.53 6.03
CA SER A 217 -6.29 -13.89 5.50
C SER A 217 -4.96 -14.58 5.16
N TRP A 218 -4.08 -13.89 4.45
CA TRP A 218 -2.79 -14.41 4.01
C TRP A 218 -1.77 -14.46 5.14
N MET A 219 -1.77 -13.44 6.00
CA MET A 219 -0.88 -13.41 7.17
C MET A 219 -1.16 -14.59 8.12
N MET A 220 -2.44 -14.92 8.35
CA MET A 220 -2.82 -16.06 9.18
C MET A 220 -2.29 -17.40 8.61
N VAL A 221 -2.35 -17.59 7.29
CA VAL A 221 -1.80 -18.78 6.62
C VAL A 221 -0.29 -18.88 6.83
N LEU A 222 0.45 -17.77 6.65
CA LEU A 222 1.89 -17.73 6.86
C LEU A 222 2.27 -18.04 8.31
N LEU A 223 1.63 -17.39 9.29
CA LEU A 223 1.90 -17.62 10.71
C LEU A 223 1.65 -19.07 11.12
N LYS A 224 0.55 -19.67 10.66
CA LYS A 224 0.27 -21.10 10.88
C LYS A 224 1.35 -22.00 10.30
N LYS A 225 1.82 -21.72 9.08
CA LYS A 225 2.90 -22.51 8.48
C LYS A 225 4.21 -22.35 9.24
N ILE A 226 4.57 -21.15 9.68
CA ILE A 226 5.76 -20.90 10.51
C ILE A 226 5.70 -21.71 11.82
N MET A 227 4.56 -21.70 12.52
CA MET A 227 4.38 -22.49 13.74
C MET A 227 4.48 -23.99 13.47
N ASN A 228 3.82 -24.48 12.42
CA ASN A 228 3.84 -25.89 12.06
C ASN A 228 5.25 -26.38 11.68
N THR A 229 6.02 -25.57 10.95
CA THR A 229 7.40 -25.91 10.55
C THR A 229 8.37 -25.84 11.72
N SER A 230 8.20 -24.88 12.63
CA SER A 230 9.12 -24.68 13.77
C SER A 230 8.77 -25.53 14.99
N GLY A 231 7.52 -25.97 15.13
CA GLY A 231 6.99 -26.60 16.34
C GLY A 231 6.85 -25.66 17.54
N ARG A 232 6.94 -24.34 17.33
CA ARG A 232 6.99 -23.30 18.37
C ARG A 232 5.86 -22.29 18.21
N LYS A 233 5.48 -21.62 19.31
CA LYS A 233 4.52 -20.51 19.27
C LYS A 233 5.16 -19.25 18.67
N ILE A 234 4.38 -18.37 18.06
CA ILE A 234 4.90 -17.11 17.50
C ILE A 234 5.63 -16.28 18.55
N SER A 235 5.12 -16.21 19.78
CA SER A 235 5.76 -15.49 20.90
C SER A 235 7.15 -16.02 21.27
N GLU A 236 7.43 -17.30 20.97
CA GLU A 236 8.74 -17.91 21.23
C GLU A 236 9.70 -17.65 20.07
N ILE A 237 9.19 -17.62 18.84
CA ILE A 237 9.96 -17.35 17.63
C ILE A 237 10.35 -15.86 17.57
N TRP A 238 9.40 -14.97 17.86
CA TRP A 238 9.55 -13.52 17.83
C TRP A 238 9.13 -12.89 19.16
N PRO A 239 10.01 -12.92 20.18
CA PRO A 239 9.70 -12.41 21.51
C PRO A 239 9.51 -10.88 21.56
N ASN A 240 9.95 -10.16 20.53
CA ASN A 240 9.82 -8.71 20.42
C ASN A 240 8.66 -8.28 19.51
N LEU A 241 7.79 -9.21 19.08
CA LEU A 241 6.66 -8.89 18.22
C LEU A 241 5.71 -7.91 18.93
N GLU A 242 5.40 -6.80 18.26
CA GLU A 242 4.74 -5.65 18.88
C GLU A 242 3.43 -5.28 18.19
N VAL A 243 3.41 -5.21 16.86
CA VAL A 243 2.28 -4.65 16.12
C VAL A 243 2.01 -5.34 14.79
N TYR A 244 0.72 -5.45 14.46
CA TYR A 244 0.24 -5.87 13.16
C TYR A 244 -0.49 -4.71 12.49
N PHE A 245 0.12 -4.17 11.42
CA PHE A 245 -0.51 -3.22 10.50
C PHE A 245 -1.30 -4.02 9.45
N HIS A 246 -2.62 -3.85 9.44
CA HIS A 246 -3.48 -4.68 8.60
C HIS A 246 -4.54 -3.88 7.85
N GLY A 247 -4.87 -4.33 6.64
CA GLY A 247 -5.86 -3.68 5.79
C GLY A 247 -6.34 -4.59 4.66
N GLY A 248 -7.08 -4.00 3.73
CA GLY A 248 -7.61 -4.68 2.53
C GLY A 248 -8.84 -5.57 2.76
N VAL A 249 -9.05 -6.10 3.97
CA VAL A 249 -10.29 -6.79 4.38
C VAL A 249 -10.61 -6.47 5.84
N SER A 250 -11.88 -6.63 6.22
CA SER A 250 -12.30 -6.49 7.62
C SER A 250 -11.51 -7.44 8.52
N PHE A 251 -10.95 -6.90 9.61
CA PHE A 251 -10.20 -7.69 10.59
C PHE A 251 -11.11 -8.46 11.55
N THR A 252 -12.35 -8.01 11.75
CA THR A 252 -13.30 -8.56 12.71
C THR A 252 -13.44 -10.10 12.67
N PRO A 253 -13.54 -10.75 11.50
CA PRO A 253 -13.66 -12.22 11.42
C PRO A 253 -12.39 -12.98 11.82
N TYR A 254 -11.24 -12.31 11.83
CA TYR A 254 -9.93 -12.91 12.07
C TYR A 254 -9.39 -12.64 13.48
N ARG A 255 -9.92 -11.64 14.18
CA ARG A 255 -9.42 -11.16 15.48
C ARG A 255 -9.14 -12.28 16.47
N SER A 256 -10.12 -13.13 16.75
CA SER A 256 -9.98 -14.23 17.73
C SER A 256 -8.91 -15.25 17.34
N GLN A 257 -8.76 -15.53 16.04
CA GLN A 257 -7.71 -16.42 15.54
C GLN A 257 -6.31 -15.82 15.76
N PHE A 258 -6.14 -14.51 15.51
CA PHE A 258 -4.87 -13.84 15.77
C PHE A 258 -4.55 -13.77 17.27
N GLU A 259 -5.53 -13.40 18.11
CA GLU A 259 -5.39 -13.36 19.56
C GLU A 259 -4.99 -14.73 20.14
N SER A 260 -5.42 -15.84 19.53
CA SER A 260 -5.04 -17.19 19.98
C SER A 260 -3.59 -17.61 19.68
N ILE A 261 -2.91 -16.95 18.72
CA ILE A 261 -1.58 -17.38 18.24
C ILE A 261 -0.49 -16.32 18.45
N LEU A 262 -0.89 -15.06 18.62
CA LEU A 262 0.00 -13.93 18.87
C LEU A 262 0.09 -13.61 20.36
N PRO A 263 1.13 -12.86 20.80
CA PRO A 263 1.24 -12.43 22.19
C PRO A 263 0.02 -11.60 22.65
N GLU A 264 -0.37 -11.70 23.92
CA GLU A 264 -1.45 -10.87 24.50
C GLU A 264 -1.14 -9.37 24.43
N THR A 265 0.14 -9.00 24.40
CA THR A 265 0.59 -7.60 24.29
C THR A 265 0.48 -7.04 22.87
N MET A 266 0.10 -7.86 21.89
CA MET A 266 0.08 -7.50 20.48
C MET A 266 -0.85 -6.31 20.22
N LYS A 267 -0.35 -5.33 19.46
CA LYS A 267 -1.14 -4.21 18.96
C LYS A 267 -1.65 -4.52 17.55
N TYR A 268 -2.85 -4.03 17.25
CA TYR A 268 -3.48 -4.16 15.94
C TYR A 268 -3.80 -2.75 15.44
N MET A 269 -3.26 -2.37 14.29
CA MET A 269 -3.51 -1.09 13.67
C MET A 269 -4.10 -1.30 12.28
N GLU A 270 -5.37 -0.92 12.14
CA GLU A 270 -6.08 -1.02 10.88
C GLU A 270 -5.71 0.15 9.95
N THR A 271 -5.52 -0.15 8.67
CA THR A 271 -5.23 0.82 7.62
C THR A 271 -6.30 0.72 6.53
N TYR A 272 -6.72 1.86 5.98
CA TYR A 272 -7.67 1.88 4.87
C TYR A 272 -6.95 2.15 3.55
N ASN A 273 -6.49 1.08 2.90
CA ASN A 273 -5.77 1.15 1.64
C ASN A 273 -6.47 0.32 0.55
N ALA A 274 -6.36 0.79 -0.68
CA ALA A 274 -6.86 0.16 -1.89
C ALA A 274 -5.82 0.28 -3.01
N SER A 275 -6.13 -0.30 -4.17
CA SER A 275 -5.27 -0.15 -5.36
C SER A 275 -5.28 1.28 -5.92
N GLU A 276 -6.35 2.02 -5.65
CA GLU A 276 -6.63 3.38 -6.09
C GLU A 276 -6.03 4.44 -5.15
N GLY A 277 -5.66 4.09 -3.92
CA GLY A 277 -5.10 5.02 -2.95
C GLY A 277 -5.04 4.50 -1.51
N PHE A 278 -4.48 5.31 -0.62
CA PHE A 278 -4.36 5.02 0.82
C PHE A 278 -4.90 6.24 1.60
N PHE A 279 -5.90 6.00 2.44
CA PHE A 279 -6.67 6.99 3.17
C PHE A 279 -6.51 6.86 4.68
#